data_AF-A0A2N5S2G1-F1
#
_entry.id   AF-A0A2N5S2G1-F1
#
_cell.length_a   1.000
_cell.length_b   1.000
_cell.length_c   1.000
_cell.angle_alpha   90.00
_cell.angle_beta   90.00
_cell.angle_gamma   90.00
#
_symmetry.space_group_name_H-M   'P 1'
#
loop_
_entity.id
_entity.type
_entity.pdbx_description
1 polymer ?
#
loop_
_entity_poly.entity_id
_entity_poly.type
_entity_poly.pdbx_seq_one_letter_code
_entity_poly.pdbx_strand_id
1 'polypeptide(L)'
;METCAELSDLLNLTNPHLADGCKYKTGLFMRQWKKQCKFQSTHTQEDNDIQLKLVKLYKDEAILDLLRNRLIGPEVFLATDDQANELLNNISQKLDQLKKDAELLNQTVLTAEVE
;
A
#
# COMPACT_ATOMS: atom_id res chain seq x y z
N MET A 1 0.89 34.19 -6.99
CA MET A 1 0.67 34.65 -8.39
C MET A 1 0.80 33.48 -9.37
N GLU A 2 1.69 32.52 -9.13
CA GLU A 2 1.86 31.29 -9.94
C GLU A 2 0.58 30.46 -10.14
N THR A 3 -0.20 30.22 -9.09
CA THR A 3 -1.43 29.40 -9.16
C THR A 3 -2.51 29.93 -10.09
N CYS A 4 -2.59 31.26 -10.31
CA CYS A 4 -3.55 31.85 -11.25
C CYS A 4 -3.10 31.72 -12.71
N ALA A 5 -1.79 31.73 -12.96
CA ALA A 5 -1.21 31.54 -14.29
C ALA A 5 -1.36 30.08 -14.74
N GLU A 6 -1.02 29.13 -13.86
CA GLU A 6 -1.16 27.70 -14.12
C GLU A 6 -2.61 27.27 -14.39
N LEU A 7 -3.59 27.81 -13.64
CA LEU A 7 -5.01 27.58 -13.90
C LEU A 7 -5.45 28.14 -15.26
N SER A 8 -4.89 29.27 -15.68
CA SER A 8 -5.20 29.87 -16.99
C SER A 8 -4.66 29.01 -18.14
N ASP A 9 -3.47 28.44 -17.97
CA ASP A 9 -2.88 27.52 -18.94
C ASP A 9 -3.68 26.22 -19.04
N LEU A 10 -4.09 25.64 -17.90
CA LEU A 10 -4.92 24.43 -17.86
C LEU A 10 -6.29 24.63 -18.51
N LEU A 11 -6.91 25.80 -18.34
CA LEU A 11 -8.18 26.13 -18.99
C LEU A 11 -8.04 26.32 -20.51
N ASN A 12 -6.83 26.57 -21.01
CA ASN A 12 -6.57 26.68 -22.43
C ASN A 12 -6.31 25.34 -23.12
N LEU A 13 -6.05 24.28 -22.36
CA LEU A 13 -5.87 22.93 -22.88
C LEU A 13 -7.20 22.31 -23.30
N THR A 14 -7.15 21.54 -24.38
CA THR A 14 -8.25 20.67 -24.82
C THR A 14 -8.44 19.52 -23.85
N ASN A 15 -9.68 19.26 -23.45
CA ASN A 15 -10.03 18.14 -22.60
C ASN A 15 -10.09 16.85 -23.44
N PRO A 16 -9.17 15.89 -23.26
CA PRO A 16 -9.12 14.66 -24.06
C PRO A 16 -10.26 13.68 -23.73
N HIS A 17 -10.99 13.91 -22.62
CA HIS A 17 -12.11 13.07 -22.20
C HIS A 17 -13.45 13.52 -22.78
N LEU A 18 -13.48 14.62 -23.56
CA LEU A 18 -14.65 15.06 -24.28
C LEU A 18 -14.39 14.92 -25.79
N ALA A 19 -15.28 14.20 -26.48
CA ALA A 19 -15.15 13.92 -27.92
C ALA A 19 -15.12 15.19 -28.79
N ASP A 20 -15.67 16.30 -28.30
CA ASP A 20 -15.85 17.53 -29.07
C ASP A 20 -14.63 18.48 -29.05
N GLY A 21 -13.47 18.05 -28.53
CA GLY A 21 -12.27 18.91 -28.46
C GLY A 21 -12.45 20.16 -27.57
N CYS A 22 -13.47 20.17 -26.71
CA CYS A 22 -13.76 21.26 -25.81
C CYS A 22 -12.60 21.49 -24.82
N LYS A 23 -12.31 22.75 -24.53
CA LYS A 23 -11.35 23.13 -23.49
C LYS A 23 -11.83 22.73 -22.08
N TYR A 24 -10.91 22.62 -21.14
CA TYR A 24 -11.28 22.44 -19.73
C TYR A 24 -12.10 23.62 -19.20
N LYS A 25 -13.01 23.32 -18.27
CA LYS A 25 -13.89 24.32 -17.63
C LYS A 25 -13.54 24.43 -16.15
N THR A 26 -13.57 25.64 -15.61
CA THR A 26 -13.31 25.90 -14.18
C THR A 26 -14.23 25.07 -13.28
N GLY A 27 -15.49 24.88 -13.69
CA GLY A 27 -16.45 24.05 -12.95
C GLY A 27 -16.04 22.57 -12.84
N LEU A 28 -15.26 22.05 -13.79
CA LEU A 28 -14.71 20.68 -13.71
C LEU A 28 -13.63 20.61 -12.63
N PHE A 29 -12.68 21.55 -12.63
CA PHE A 29 -11.63 21.61 -11.62
C PHE A 29 -12.21 21.82 -10.21
N MET A 30 -13.21 22.69 -10.04
CA MET A 30 -13.88 22.87 -8.75
C MET A 30 -14.59 21.59 -8.27
N ARG A 31 -15.22 20.84 -9.18
CA ARG A 31 -15.84 19.54 -8.84
C ARG A 31 -14.78 18.51 -8.45
N GLN A 32 -13.67 18.44 -9.18
CA GLN A 32 -12.57 17.54 -8.86
C GLN A 32 -11.91 17.91 -7.53
N TRP A 33 -11.66 19.19 -7.28
CA TRP A 33 -11.12 19.68 -6.03
C TRP A 33 -12.03 19.30 -4.85
N LYS A 34 -13.35 19.51 -4.96
CA LYS A 34 -14.29 19.07 -3.92
C LYS A 34 -14.27 17.56 -3.69
N LYS A 35 -14.17 16.76 -4.77
CA LYS A 35 -14.04 15.31 -4.66
C LYS A 35 -12.74 14.92 -3.97
N GLN A 36 -11.63 15.60 -4.29
CA GLN A 36 -10.33 15.35 -3.69
C GLN A 36 -10.28 15.76 -2.22
N CYS A 37 -10.82 16.93 -1.86
CA CYS A 37 -10.98 17.32 -0.46
C CYS A 37 -11.86 16.34 0.30
N LYS A 38 -12.98 15.88 -0.31
CA LYS A 38 -13.84 14.86 0.31
C LYS A 38 -13.09 13.54 0.49
N PHE A 39 -12.41 13.06 -0.54
CA PHE A 39 -11.58 11.86 -0.49
C PHE A 39 -10.51 11.96 0.59
N GLN A 40 -9.81 13.09 0.67
CA GLN A 40 -8.80 13.35 1.70
C GLN A 40 -9.42 13.46 3.10
N SER A 41 -10.64 13.99 3.23
CA SER A 41 -11.34 14.04 4.53
C SER A 41 -11.86 12.67 4.97
N THR A 42 -12.14 11.78 4.03
CA THR A 42 -12.62 10.41 4.30
C THR A 42 -11.46 9.42 4.46
N HIS A 43 -10.29 9.68 3.85
CA HIS A 43 -9.07 8.96 4.16
C HIS A 43 -8.48 9.50 5.45
N THR A 44 -8.82 8.83 6.55
CA THR A 44 -8.25 9.15 7.86
C THR A 44 -6.80 8.65 7.94
N GLN A 45 -6.05 9.15 8.92
CA GLN A 45 -4.71 8.63 9.23
C GLN A 45 -4.74 7.10 9.44
N GLU A 46 -5.86 6.56 9.90
CA GLU A 46 -6.08 5.13 10.16
C GLU A 46 -6.03 4.30 8.87
N ASP A 47 -6.61 4.78 7.76
CA ASP A 47 -6.52 4.11 6.45
C ASP A 47 -5.06 4.01 5.95
N ASN A 48 -4.29 5.09 6.13
CA ASN A 48 -2.88 5.11 5.78
C ASN A 48 -2.08 4.14 6.67
N ASP A 49 -2.38 4.10 7.96
CA ASP A 49 -1.72 3.19 8.90
C ASP A 49 -2.05 1.72 8.59
N ILE A 50 -3.30 1.42 8.17
CA ILE A 50 -3.71 0.08 7.69
C ILE A 50 -2.93 -0.29 6.43
N GLN A 51 -2.84 0.61 5.44
CA GLN A 51 -2.08 0.35 4.21
C GLN A 51 -0.59 0.10 4.51
N LEU A 52 0.02 0.88 5.39
CA LEU A 52 1.42 0.69 5.78
C LEU A 52 1.64 -0.66 6.48
N LYS A 53 0.72 -1.05 7.38
CA LYS A 53 0.76 -2.37 8.03
C LYS A 53 0.61 -3.50 7.01
N LEU A 54 -0.28 -3.36 6.04
CA LEU A 54 -0.48 -4.35 4.97
C LEU A 54 0.77 -4.50 4.09
N VAL A 55 1.38 -3.39 3.68
CA VAL A 55 2.64 -3.39 2.91
C VAL A 55 3.77 -4.07 3.70
N LYS A 56 3.87 -3.80 5.00
CA LYS A 56 4.85 -4.46 5.86
C LYS A 56 4.61 -5.97 5.92
N LEU A 57 3.36 -6.40 6.09
CA LEU A 57 2.97 -7.81 6.13
C LEU A 57 3.42 -8.56 4.86
N TYR A 58 3.15 -8.02 3.68
CA TYR A 58 3.59 -8.63 2.42
C TYR A 58 5.12 -8.67 2.25
N LYS A 59 5.84 -7.66 2.75
CA LYS A 59 7.31 -7.68 2.75
C LYS A 59 7.84 -8.80 3.66
N ASP A 60 7.25 -8.95 4.84
CA ASP A 60 7.65 -9.99 5.80
C ASP A 60 7.31 -11.40 5.27
N GLU A 61 6.19 -11.55 4.56
CA GLU A 61 5.84 -12.79 3.84
C GLU A 61 6.87 -13.14 2.76
N ALA A 62 7.26 -12.17 1.92
CA ALA A 62 8.28 -12.39 0.89
C ALA A 62 9.63 -12.80 1.49
N ILE A 63 10.02 -12.23 2.63
CA ILE A 63 11.23 -12.63 3.37
C ILE A 63 11.11 -14.08 3.85
N LEU A 64 9.96 -14.48 4.40
CA LEU A 64 9.72 -15.86 4.83
C LEU A 64 9.86 -16.86 3.68
N ASP A 65 9.34 -16.54 2.50
CA ASP A 65 9.47 -17.41 1.33
C ASP A 65 10.92 -17.53 0.86
N LEU A 66 11.71 -16.45 0.91
CA LEU A 66 13.15 -16.53 0.66
C LEU A 66 13.87 -17.44 1.66
N LEU A 67 13.53 -17.34 2.95
CA LEU A 67 14.13 -18.19 4.00
C LEU A 67 13.74 -19.67 3.81
N ARG A 68 12.48 -19.95 3.47
CA ARG A 68 12.02 -21.31 3.13
C ARG A 68 12.74 -21.87 1.91
N ASN A 69 12.88 -21.07 0.86
CA ASN A 69 13.60 -21.47 -0.35
C ASN A 69 15.07 -21.79 -0.06
N ARG A 70 15.73 -21.03 0.82
CA ARG A 70 17.11 -21.31 1.25
C ARG A 70 17.24 -22.62 2.04
N LEU A 71 16.21 -22.99 2.81
CA LEU A 71 16.19 -24.25 3.56
C LEU A 71 15.96 -25.47 2.65
N ILE A 72 15.18 -25.29 1.58
CA ILE A 72 14.89 -26.34 0.58
C ILE A 72 16.00 -26.43 -0.48
N GLY A 73 16.72 -25.33 -0.69
CA GLY A 73 17.78 -25.19 -1.68
C GLY A 73 19.07 -25.92 -1.32
N PRO A 74 19.96 -26.11 -2.30
CA PRO A 74 21.25 -26.78 -2.11
C PRO A 74 22.18 -26.05 -1.11
N GLU A 75 21.91 -24.78 -0.83
CA GLU A 75 22.64 -23.98 0.16
C GLU A 75 22.55 -24.58 1.57
N VAL A 76 21.52 -25.37 1.87
CA VAL A 76 21.38 -26.05 3.16
C VAL A 76 22.53 -27.03 3.41
N PHE A 77 23.10 -27.63 2.36
CA PHE A 77 24.23 -28.56 2.47
C PHE A 77 25.56 -27.85 2.76
N LEU A 78 25.60 -26.52 2.61
CA LEU A 78 26.75 -25.69 3.00
C LEU A 78 26.64 -25.16 4.44
N ALA A 79 25.46 -25.31 5.06
CA ALA A 79 25.20 -24.88 6.43
C ALA A 79 25.56 -25.99 7.42
N THR A 80 25.98 -25.60 8.63
CA THR A 80 26.09 -26.55 9.75
C THR A 80 24.71 -26.86 10.32
N ASP A 81 24.59 -27.97 11.05
CA ASP A 81 23.34 -28.36 11.71
C ASP A 81 22.79 -27.25 12.63
N ASP A 82 23.68 -26.56 13.36
CA ASP A 82 23.31 -25.42 14.20
C ASP A 82 22.73 -24.26 13.39
N GLN A 83 23.33 -23.93 12.24
CA GLN A 83 22.85 -22.87 11.34
C GLN A 83 21.51 -23.24 10.70
N ALA A 84 21.31 -24.50 10.33
CA ALA A 84 20.03 -24.99 9.80
C ALA A 84 18.92 -24.93 10.87
N ASN A 85 19.23 -25.34 12.10
CA ASN A 85 18.31 -25.24 13.24
C ASN A 85 17.97 -23.79 13.61
N GLU A 86 18.97 -22.90 13.58
CA GLU A 86 18.74 -21.47 13.78
C GLU A 86 17.83 -20.88 12.69
N LEU A 87 18.02 -21.27 11.43
CA LEU A 87 17.15 -20.86 10.32
C LEU A 87 15.71 -21.36 10.51
N LEU A 88 15.52 -22.62 10.91
CA LEU A 88 14.21 -23.20 11.23
C LEU A 88 13.50 -22.45 12.37
N ASN A 89 14.23 -22.15 13.44
CA ASN A 89 13.70 -21.38 14.57
C ASN A 89 13.29 -19.96 14.14
N ASN A 90 14.13 -19.28 13.35
CA ASN A 90 13.81 -17.96 12.80
C ASN A 90 12.58 -17.96 11.90
N ILE A 91 12.44 -18.96 11.02
CA ILE A 91 11.24 -19.12 10.17
C ILE A 91 10.00 -19.31 11.04
N SER A 92 10.08 -20.17 12.06
CA SER A 92 8.94 -20.47 12.94
C SER A 92 8.49 -19.23 13.72
N GLN A 93 9.44 -18.50 14.32
CA GLN A 93 9.16 -17.26 15.03
C GLN A 93 8.57 -16.17 14.12
N LYS A 94 9.13 -15.98 12.92
CA LYS A 94 8.61 -15.00 11.96
C LYS A 94 7.22 -15.38 11.45
N LEU A 95 6.96 -16.68 11.25
CA LEU A 95 5.64 -17.17 10.82
C LEU A 95 4.58 -16.90 11.89
N ASP A 96 4.89 -17.20 13.16
CA ASP A 96 3.97 -16.95 14.27
C ASP A 96 3.69 -15.46 14.45
N GLN A 97 4.71 -14.61 14.29
CA GLN A 97 4.53 -13.16 14.34
C GLN A 97 3.67 -12.66 13.17
N LEU A 98 3.95 -13.12 11.95
CA LEU A 98 3.20 -12.72 10.76
C LEU A 98 1.72 -13.12 10.87
N LYS A 99 1.44 -14.31 11.42
CA LYS A 99 0.07 -14.77 11.67
C LYS A 99 -0.67 -13.83 12.64
N LYS A 100 -0.02 -13.43 13.74
CA LYS A 100 -0.61 -12.48 14.70
C LYS A 100 -0.84 -11.11 14.07
N ASP A 101 0.13 -10.61 13.31
CA ASP A 101 0.03 -9.32 12.62
C ASP A 101 -1.12 -9.33 11.59
N ALA A 102 -1.32 -10.44 10.89
CA ALA A 102 -2.44 -10.64 9.96
C ALA A 102 -3.80 -10.68 10.66
N GLU A 103 -3.91 -11.41 11.77
CA GLU A 103 -5.14 -11.50 12.57
C GLU A 103 -5.52 -10.14 13.15
N LEU A 104 -4.54 -9.39 13.68
CA LEU A 104 -4.74 -8.02 14.19
C LEU A 104 -5.19 -7.07 13.09
N LEU A 105 -4.55 -7.13 11.91
CA LEU A 105 -4.93 -6.28 10.78
C LEU A 105 -6.35 -6.57 10.31
N ASN A 106 -6.72 -7.84 10.20
CA ASN A 106 -8.07 -8.25 9.82
C ASN A 106 -9.12 -7.74 10.82
N GLN A 107 -8.83 -7.80 12.12
CA GLN A 107 -9.71 -7.23 13.16
C GLN A 107 -9.86 -5.72 13.00
N THR A 108 -8.77 -4.99 12.75
CA THR A 108 -8.82 -3.53 12.57
C THR A 108 -9.62 -3.11 11.33
N VAL A 109 -9.53 -3.88 10.24
CA VAL A 109 -10.32 -3.64 9.02
C VAL A 109 -11.80 -3.90 9.28
N LEU A 110 -12.14 -5.01 9.92
CA LEU A 110 -13.53 -5.36 10.26
C LEU A 110 -14.19 -4.34 11.20
N THR A 111 -13.43 -3.73 12.13
CA THR A 111 -13.96 -2.67 12.99
C THR A 111 -14.15 -1.34 12.26
N ALA A 112 -13.28 -1.03 11.29
CA ALA A 112 -13.39 0.20 10.49
C ALA A 112 -14.55 0.16 9.47
N GLU A 113 -15.01 -1.03 9.06
CA GLU A 113 -16.16 -1.19 8.15
C GLU A 113 -17.53 -1.07 8.86
N VAL A 114 -17.56 -1.09 10.20
CA VAL A 114 -18.80 -1.08 11.01
C VAL A 114 -19.14 0.30 11.56
N GLU A 115 -18.19 1.26 11.52
CA GLU A 115 -18.37 2.67 11.91
C GLU A 115 -18.75 3.59 10.74
#